data_AF-A0A1X7VK29-F1
#
_entry.id   AF-A0A1X7VK29-F1
#
_cell.length_a   1.000
_cell.length_b   1.000
_cell.length_c   1.000
_cell.angle_alpha   90.00
_cell.angle_beta   90.00
_cell.angle_gamma   90.00
#
_symmetry.space_group_name_H-M   'P 1'
#
loop_
_entity.id
_entity.type
_entity.pdbx_description
1 polymer ?
#
loop_
_entity_poly.entity_id
_entity_poly.type
_entity_poly.pdbx_seq_one_letter_code
_entity_poly.pdbx_strand_id
1 'polypeptide(L)'
;MANSGGVLIAPTWLEFQPVGCQFHHYLRCLTSGLTEDLSGTIEDSGSSEDEDGDTIPFLDPSQWKNQDHYAMLGLSRLRYKASPKEIRKAYQQQVLIHHPDKQENKEDATFKCIQIAYEILGNPKKRKSYDSIDPTFSDVVPSVSTNSKENFYDVFEPVFRDNSRWSTIQPVPMLGNSEASLVEVENFYKFWYEFSSWREFSFLDEENPEKAECREERRWMEKQNKAARLKKKKEEMSRIRQLVDNAYACDPRIKYFKEKEKEEKEAQKRAKQEAAKSEALKKKLEREKKEEEERKQKELMEEKQRQVIAQQKQEKEAYKKAIKKERKELRGFCKDKDYFVRSADDKIKLMQIVDHLCEVLPIDRLQNLNRSLCDVTNLEKGRQLIENEAAILREKDAEEERKASAARAKASSAQAKPSCQWTRDETQLLIKGVTTYPAGTARRWEVIAQFVNEHSSDACEEKTSAQVIEKVKLLRKLESVNKEDAFSLFEKKHASKESVASAPTVRDVSEVPTPWSVQEQKILEEALRKYPSNTPQRWDKIAGEVSSRTKEECIARFKELVARVKAKKQ
;
A
#
# COMPACT_ATOMS: atom_id res chain seq x y z
N MET A 1 -58.91 -64.44 -12.12
CA MET A 1 -58.36 -65.61 -11.39
C MET A 1 -56.86 -65.61 -11.59
N ALA A 2 -56.13 -65.65 -10.49
CA ALA A 2 -54.67 -65.62 -10.44
C ALA A 2 -54.05 -66.81 -11.18
N ASN A 3 -52.90 -66.58 -11.82
CA ASN A 3 -51.85 -67.60 -11.84
C ASN A 3 -50.48 -66.93 -11.86
N SER A 4 -49.91 -66.90 -10.66
CA SER A 4 -48.50 -66.93 -10.28
C SER A 4 -47.45 -67.14 -11.39
N GLY A 5 -46.72 -66.07 -11.65
CA GLY A 5 -45.27 -65.93 -11.41
C GLY A 5 -44.37 -67.16 -11.57
N GLY A 6 -43.49 -67.08 -12.58
CA GLY A 6 -42.30 -67.91 -12.72
C GLY A 6 -41.48 -67.49 -13.92
N VAL A 7 -40.87 -66.30 -13.89
CA VAL A 7 -39.87 -65.89 -14.91
C VAL A 7 -38.50 -66.32 -14.42
N LEU A 8 -37.84 -67.18 -15.20
CA LEU A 8 -36.48 -67.64 -14.98
C LEU A 8 -35.50 -66.47 -15.10
N ILE A 9 -34.73 -66.23 -14.04
CA ILE A 9 -33.64 -65.24 -14.00
C ILE A 9 -32.41 -65.88 -14.67
N ALA A 10 -31.77 -65.14 -15.59
CA ALA A 10 -30.51 -65.55 -16.23
C ALA A 10 -29.40 -65.80 -15.18
N PRO A 11 -28.47 -66.73 -15.41
CA PRO A 11 -27.39 -67.00 -14.46
C PRO A 11 -26.55 -65.73 -14.25
N THR A 12 -26.58 -65.21 -13.04
CA THR A 12 -25.68 -64.15 -12.58
C THR A 12 -24.30 -64.75 -12.42
N TRP A 13 -23.37 -64.39 -13.31
CA TRP A 13 -21.96 -64.69 -13.15
C TRP A 13 -21.45 -63.90 -11.94
N LEU A 14 -21.14 -64.60 -10.85
CA LEU A 14 -20.45 -64.02 -9.71
C LEU A 14 -18.96 -63.96 -10.07
N GLU A 15 -18.45 -62.76 -10.36
CA GLU A 15 -17.03 -62.57 -10.66
C GLU A 15 -16.23 -62.62 -9.34
N PHE A 16 -15.62 -63.77 -9.07
CA PHE A 16 -14.80 -63.96 -7.88
C PHE A 16 -13.38 -63.43 -8.16
N GLN A 17 -13.03 -62.27 -7.60
CA GLN A 17 -11.64 -61.79 -7.64
C GLN A 17 -10.82 -62.51 -6.55
N PRO A 18 -9.78 -63.29 -6.91
CA PRO A 18 -8.90 -63.87 -5.91
C PRO A 18 -8.08 -62.76 -5.24
N VAL A 19 -8.09 -62.71 -3.91
CA VAL A 19 -7.24 -61.80 -3.12
C VAL A 19 -6.13 -62.57 -2.42
N GLY A 20 -4.94 -61.99 -2.34
CA GLY A 20 -3.77 -62.57 -1.68
C GLY A 20 -2.78 -63.25 -2.62
N CYS A 21 -1.92 -64.11 -2.09
CA CYS A 21 -0.80 -64.74 -2.83
C CYS A 21 -1.22 -65.51 -4.09
N GLN A 22 -2.47 -65.96 -4.16
CA GLN A 22 -3.05 -66.66 -5.31
C GLN A 22 -3.37 -65.73 -6.50
N PHE A 23 -3.52 -64.42 -6.26
CA PHE A 23 -3.76 -63.40 -7.31
C PHE A 23 -2.55 -63.22 -8.25
N HIS A 24 -1.34 -63.23 -7.68
CA HIS A 24 -0.11 -63.11 -8.47
C HIS A 24 0.16 -64.36 -9.33
N HIS A 25 -0.25 -65.53 -8.85
CA HIS A 25 -0.18 -66.77 -9.62
C HIS A 25 -1.18 -66.77 -10.79
N TYR A 26 -2.42 -66.33 -10.54
CA TYR A 26 -3.45 -66.18 -11.56
C TYR A 26 -3.05 -65.21 -12.69
N LEU A 27 -2.49 -64.04 -12.35
CA LEU A 27 -1.98 -63.10 -13.36
C LEU A 27 -0.83 -63.68 -14.19
N ARG A 28 0.05 -64.48 -13.55
CA ARG A 28 1.16 -65.14 -14.25
C ARG A 28 0.64 -66.14 -15.28
N CYS A 29 -0.35 -66.96 -14.94
CA CYS A 29 -1.02 -67.89 -15.86
C CYS A 29 -1.73 -67.18 -17.03
N LEU A 30 -2.38 -66.03 -16.76
CA LEU A 30 -3.03 -65.22 -17.80
C LEU A 30 -2.04 -64.63 -18.80
N THR A 31 -0.84 -64.27 -18.35
CA THR A 31 0.21 -63.71 -19.23
C THR A 31 0.99 -64.75 -20.02
N SER A 32 1.03 -66.02 -19.57
CA SER A 32 1.87 -67.06 -20.18
C SER A 32 1.13 -68.07 -21.04
N GLY A 33 -0.21 -68.05 -21.09
CA GLY A 33 -0.99 -68.87 -22.02
C GLY A 33 -0.86 -70.39 -21.85
N LEU A 34 -0.40 -70.86 -20.69
CA LEU A 34 -0.20 -72.27 -20.37
C LEU A 34 -1.25 -72.73 -19.34
N THR A 35 -2.15 -73.59 -19.78
CA THR A 35 -3.06 -74.37 -18.92
C THR A 35 -2.42 -75.72 -18.66
N GLU A 36 -1.95 -75.99 -17.45
CA GLU A 36 -1.62 -77.35 -17.04
C GLU A 36 -2.16 -77.67 -15.64
N ASP A 37 -2.71 -78.88 -15.58
CA ASP A 37 -3.56 -79.43 -14.54
C ASP A 37 -2.79 -79.81 -13.26
N LEU A 38 -3.48 -79.65 -12.14
CA LEU A 38 -3.07 -80.12 -10.82
C LEU A 38 -3.18 -81.65 -10.72
N SER A 39 -2.08 -82.37 -10.92
CA SER A 39 -1.81 -83.61 -10.18
C SER A 39 -0.31 -83.95 -10.23
N GLY A 40 0.39 -83.86 -9.10
CA GLY A 40 1.80 -84.21 -9.03
C GLY A 40 2.39 -84.01 -7.65
N THR A 41 2.60 -85.13 -6.98
CA THR A 41 3.26 -85.38 -5.70
C THR A 41 4.44 -84.45 -5.39
N ILE A 42 4.49 -83.96 -4.15
CA ILE A 42 5.63 -83.25 -3.58
C ILE A 42 6.79 -84.25 -3.46
N GLU A 43 7.73 -84.20 -4.40
CA GLU A 43 9.09 -84.70 -4.20
C GLU A 43 10.07 -83.53 -4.29
N ASP A 44 10.74 -83.34 -3.15
CA ASP A 44 11.88 -82.50 -2.92
C ASP A 44 13.00 -82.87 -3.90
N SER A 45 13.27 -82.00 -4.86
CA SER A 45 14.48 -82.04 -5.68
C SER A 45 14.81 -80.61 -6.09
N GLY A 46 15.77 -80.05 -5.36
CA GLY A 46 16.41 -78.79 -5.70
C GLY A 46 16.99 -78.86 -7.10
N SER A 47 16.43 -78.07 -8.00
CA SER A 47 17.10 -77.60 -9.21
C SER A 47 17.03 -76.08 -9.18
N SER A 48 18.12 -75.51 -8.66
CA SER A 48 18.45 -74.10 -8.75
C SER A 48 19.01 -73.84 -10.15
N GLU A 49 18.14 -73.50 -11.08
CA GLU A 49 18.53 -72.92 -12.37
C GLU A 49 18.06 -71.46 -12.39
N ASP A 50 18.79 -70.63 -11.67
CA ASP A 50 18.94 -69.19 -11.91
C ASP A 50 20.39 -68.85 -11.50
N GLU A 51 21.36 -69.45 -12.21
CA GLU A 51 22.76 -69.01 -12.20
C GLU A 51 22.86 -67.66 -12.96
N ASP A 52 22.37 -66.59 -12.34
CA ASP A 52 22.89 -65.26 -12.64
C ASP A 52 24.16 -65.09 -11.79
N GLY A 53 25.30 -65.42 -12.40
CA GLY A 53 26.63 -65.29 -11.82
C GLY A 53 27.04 -63.83 -11.56
N ASP A 54 26.48 -63.22 -10.51
CA ASP A 54 27.13 -62.11 -9.83
C ASP A 54 28.27 -62.71 -8.99
N THR A 55 29.43 -62.94 -9.62
CA THR A 55 30.66 -63.34 -8.90
C THR A 55 30.92 -62.30 -7.83
N ILE A 56 30.77 -62.68 -6.55
CA ILE A 56 31.07 -61.81 -5.41
C ILE A 56 32.49 -61.26 -5.63
N PRO A 57 32.66 -59.94 -5.86
CA PRO A 57 33.97 -59.42 -6.19
C PRO A 57 34.89 -59.71 -5.00
N PHE A 58 36.03 -60.35 -5.27
CA PHE A 58 37.04 -60.58 -4.23
C PHE A 58 37.53 -59.22 -3.73
N LEU A 59 37.13 -58.88 -2.50
CA LEU A 59 37.36 -57.57 -1.91
C LEU A 59 37.98 -57.74 -0.53
N ASP A 60 39.06 -57.01 -0.29
CA ASP A 60 39.75 -56.94 1.01
C ASP A 60 38.78 -56.42 2.10
N PRO A 61 38.61 -57.15 3.23
CA PRO A 61 37.79 -56.70 4.36
C PRO A 61 38.16 -55.31 4.88
N SER A 62 39.41 -54.90 4.69
CA SER A 62 39.91 -53.58 5.11
C SER A 62 39.28 -52.44 4.31
N GLN A 63 38.85 -52.70 3.07
CA GLN A 63 38.24 -51.71 2.17
C GLN A 63 36.70 -51.79 2.11
N TRP A 64 36.07 -52.27 3.18
CA TRP A 64 34.62 -52.49 3.24
C TRP A 64 33.76 -51.27 2.87
N LYS A 65 34.22 -50.04 3.14
CA LYS A 65 33.47 -48.80 2.83
C LYS A 65 33.18 -48.60 1.33
N ASN A 66 34.01 -49.14 0.45
CA ASN A 66 33.85 -48.99 -0.99
C ASN A 66 33.08 -50.16 -1.63
N GLN A 67 32.67 -51.15 -0.84
CA GLN A 67 32.02 -52.35 -1.32
C GLN A 67 30.51 -52.14 -1.43
N ASP A 68 29.89 -52.81 -2.41
CA ASP A 68 28.44 -52.87 -2.52
C ASP A 68 27.89 -53.94 -1.56
N HIS A 69 27.47 -53.52 -0.37
CA HIS A 69 26.95 -54.40 0.65
C HIS A 69 25.67 -55.14 0.22
N TYR A 70 24.89 -54.58 -0.72
CA TYR A 70 23.74 -55.29 -1.26
C TYR A 70 24.16 -56.40 -2.22
N ALA A 71 25.14 -56.15 -3.09
CA ALA A 71 25.70 -57.19 -3.96
C ALA A 71 26.36 -58.31 -3.15
N MET A 72 27.06 -57.98 -2.06
CA MET A 72 27.64 -58.98 -1.14
C MET A 72 26.60 -59.92 -0.52
N LEU A 73 25.35 -59.47 -0.36
CA LEU A 73 24.25 -60.30 0.13
C LEU A 73 23.44 -60.97 -1.01
N GLY A 74 23.80 -60.76 -2.28
CA GLY A 74 23.00 -61.23 -3.42
C GLY A 74 21.69 -60.45 -3.61
N LEU A 75 21.64 -59.21 -3.10
CA LEU A 75 20.49 -58.30 -3.19
C LEU A 75 20.75 -57.13 -4.16
N SER A 76 21.63 -57.31 -5.14
CA SER A 76 22.02 -56.31 -6.16
C SER A 76 20.81 -55.72 -6.89
N ARG A 77 19.76 -56.52 -7.15
CA ARG A 77 18.51 -56.09 -7.81
C ARG A 77 17.58 -55.28 -6.90
N LEU A 78 17.48 -55.64 -5.63
CA LEU A 78 16.52 -55.05 -4.69
C LEU A 78 17.08 -53.78 -4.01
N ARG A 79 18.38 -53.77 -3.67
CA ARG A 79 19.08 -52.66 -3.01
C ARG A 79 18.27 -51.99 -1.88
N TYR A 80 18.09 -50.67 -1.95
CA TYR A 80 17.32 -49.88 -0.98
C TYR A 80 15.85 -50.31 -0.86
N LYS A 81 15.29 -51.03 -1.84
CA LYS A 81 13.92 -51.57 -1.79
C LYS A 81 13.84 -52.89 -0.99
N ALA A 82 14.97 -53.54 -0.68
CA ALA A 82 14.99 -54.81 0.03
C ALA A 82 14.35 -54.70 1.42
N SER A 83 13.47 -55.63 1.78
CA SER A 83 12.85 -55.65 3.10
C SER A 83 13.81 -56.14 4.19
N PRO A 84 13.63 -55.76 5.47
CA PRO A 84 14.46 -56.30 6.56
C PRO A 84 14.36 -57.82 6.73
N LYS A 85 13.33 -58.46 6.16
CA LYS A 85 13.19 -59.92 6.12
C LYS A 85 14.04 -60.54 5.02
N GLU A 86 14.03 -59.94 3.82
CA GLU A 86 14.89 -60.34 2.70
C GLU A 86 16.37 -60.21 3.06
N ILE A 87 16.79 -59.11 3.69
CA ILE A 87 18.19 -58.91 4.12
C ILE A 87 18.63 -60.01 5.08
N ARG A 88 17.78 -60.36 6.06
CA ARG A 88 18.07 -61.45 7.00
C ARG A 88 18.15 -62.80 6.33
N LYS A 89 17.22 -63.10 5.43
CA LYS A 89 17.20 -64.37 4.67
C LYS A 89 18.44 -64.50 3.79
N ALA A 90 18.77 -63.43 3.06
CA ALA A 90 19.92 -63.37 2.18
C ALA A 90 21.23 -63.55 2.95
N TYR A 91 21.38 -62.88 4.10
CA TYR A 91 22.53 -63.09 4.99
C TYR A 91 22.66 -64.55 5.46
N GLN A 92 21.57 -65.18 5.90
CA GLN A 92 21.59 -66.59 6.33
C GLN A 92 22.04 -67.51 5.18
N GLN A 93 21.55 -67.27 3.96
CA GLN A 93 21.94 -68.04 2.77
C GLN A 93 23.43 -67.86 2.45
N GLN A 94 23.91 -66.61 2.43
CA GLN A 94 25.32 -66.31 2.14
C GLN A 94 26.27 -66.87 3.21
N VAL A 95 25.90 -66.80 4.49
CA VAL A 95 26.67 -67.42 5.59
C VAL A 95 26.76 -68.94 5.43
N LEU A 96 25.70 -69.61 5.01
CA LEU A 96 25.70 -71.07 4.81
C LEU A 96 26.58 -71.52 3.65
N ILE A 97 26.74 -70.68 2.62
CA ILE A 97 27.56 -70.92 1.42
C ILE A 97 29.03 -70.60 1.71
N HIS A 98 29.31 -69.47 2.36
CA HIS A 98 30.66 -68.95 2.59
C HIS A 98 31.20 -69.22 4.00
N HIS A 99 30.64 -70.18 4.73
CA HIS A 99 31.13 -70.51 6.07
C HIS A 99 32.56 -71.07 6.01
N PRO A 100 33.49 -70.63 6.88
CA PRO A 100 34.89 -71.08 6.85
C PRO A 100 35.04 -72.60 7.01
N ASP A 101 34.15 -73.23 7.78
CA ASP A 101 34.14 -74.69 7.99
C ASP A 101 33.81 -75.52 6.74
N LYS A 102 33.19 -74.91 5.71
CA LYS A 102 32.84 -75.57 4.45
C LYS A 102 33.82 -75.28 3.31
N GLN A 103 34.79 -74.40 3.51
CA GLN A 103 35.74 -74.00 2.47
C GLN A 103 37.14 -74.45 2.84
N GLU A 104 37.60 -75.57 2.25
CA GLU A 104 38.89 -76.19 2.57
C GLU A 104 40.12 -75.31 2.24
N ASN A 105 40.01 -74.27 1.40
CA ASN A 105 41.15 -73.43 0.98
C ASN A 105 40.76 -72.05 0.38
N LYS A 106 39.64 -71.43 0.81
CA LYS A 106 39.21 -70.12 0.28
C LYS A 106 39.06 -69.09 1.40
N GLU A 107 39.53 -67.90 1.11
CA GLU A 107 39.94 -66.88 2.07
C GLU A 107 38.80 -66.38 2.96
N ASP A 108 39.03 -66.37 4.29
CA ASP A 108 38.19 -65.76 5.35
C ASP A 108 37.68 -64.35 5.02
N ALA A 109 38.33 -63.67 4.08
CA ALA A 109 37.99 -62.34 3.61
C ALA A 109 36.53 -62.23 3.17
N THR A 110 36.03 -63.17 2.37
CA THR A 110 34.66 -63.11 1.83
C THR A 110 33.62 -63.21 2.94
N PHE A 111 33.83 -64.13 3.90
CA PHE A 111 32.97 -64.29 5.06
C PHE A 111 32.94 -63.02 5.92
N LYS A 112 34.10 -62.40 6.17
CA LYS A 112 34.20 -61.12 6.91
C LYS A 112 33.46 -60.00 6.19
N CYS A 113 33.55 -59.89 4.86
CA CYS A 113 32.81 -58.90 4.08
C CYS A 113 31.28 -59.12 4.17
N ILE A 114 30.81 -60.37 4.16
CA ILE A 114 29.39 -60.72 4.35
C ILE A 114 28.91 -60.31 5.76
N GLN A 115 29.71 -60.55 6.79
CA GLN A 115 29.40 -60.12 8.16
C GLN A 115 29.29 -58.59 8.27
N ILE A 116 30.26 -57.85 7.71
CA ILE A 116 30.25 -56.39 7.70
C ILE A 116 29.03 -55.86 6.92
N ALA A 117 28.71 -56.45 5.76
CA ALA A 117 27.55 -56.08 4.96
C ALA A 117 26.24 -56.21 5.76
N TYR A 118 26.07 -57.32 6.50
CA TYR A 118 24.89 -57.51 7.35
C TYR A 118 24.88 -56.59 8.59
N GLU A 119 26.04 -56.27 9.17
CA GLU A 119 26.11 -55.31 10.28
C GLU A 119 25.60 -53.92 9.86
N ILE A 120 25.90 -53.51 8.63
CA ILE A 120 25.51 -52.23 8.07
C ILE A 120 24.05 -52.26 7.61
N LEU A 121 23.65 -53.25 6.81
CA LEU A 121 22.31 -53.34 6.23
C LEU A 121 21.24 -53.85 7.21
N GLY A 122 21.64 -54.65 8.21
CA GLY A 122 20.74 -55.20 9.21
C GLY A 122 20.29 -54.19 10.25
N ASN A 123 21.11 -53.17 10.56
CA ASN A 123 20.73 -52.09 11.46
C ASN A 123 20.05 -50.95 10.69
N PRO A 124 18.80 -50.58 10.99
CA PRO A 124 18.07 -49.53 10.25
C PRO A 124 18.79 -48.18 10.18
N LYS A 125 19.52 -47.79 11.24
CA LYS A 125 20.26 -46.51 11.26
C LYS A 125 21.50 -46.57 10.38
N LYS A 126 22.29 -47.64 10.47
CA LYS A 126 23.49 -47.83 9.62
C LYS A 126 23.08 -47.98 8.15
N ARG A 127 22.03 -48.74 7.87
CA ARG A 127 21.44 -48.88 6.53
C ARG A 127 21.04 -47.53 5.95
N LYS A 128 20.34 -46.70 6.71
CA LYS A 128 19.95 -45.35 6.28
C LYS A 128 21.16 -44.48 5.91
N SER A 129 22.24 -44.54 6.70
CA SER A 129 23.48 -43.81 6.39
C SER A 129 24.19 -44.34 5.14
N TYR A 130 24.09 -45.65 4.88
CA TYR A 130 24.66 -46.28 3.69
C TYR A 130 23.84 -45.97 2.43
N ASP A 131 22.52 -46.12 2.49
CA ASP A 131 21.60 -45.82 1.39
C ASP A 131 21.68 -44.34 0.97
N SER A 132 22.05 -43.45 1.90
CA SER A 132 22.24 -42.02 1.62
C SER A 132 23.40 -41.72 0.65
N ILE A 133 24.33 -42.65 0.44
CA ILE A 133 25.51 -42.46 -0.43
C ILE A 133 25.57 -43.49 -1.56
N ASP A 134 24.40 -43.99 -1.96
CA ASP A 134 24.21 -44.94 -3.05
C ASP A 134 24.93 -44.49 -4.35
N PRO A 135 25.97 -45.21 -4.80
CA PRO A 135 26.73 -44.86 -6.01
C PRO A 135 25.92 -44.92 -7.30
N THR A 136 24.78 -45.61 -7.30
CA THR A 136 23.89 -45.64 -8.48
C THR A 136 22.92 -44.49 -8.55
N PHE A 137 22.87 -43.65 -7.52
CA PHE A 137 22.14 -42.41 -7.57
C PHE A 137 22.86 -41.37 -8.42
N SER A 138 22.14 -40.77 -9.36
CA SER A 138 22.65 -39.61 -10.09
C SER A 138 22.37 -38.33 -9.30
N ASP A 139 23.41 -37.70 -8.77
CA ASP A 139 23.33 -36.36 -8.18
C ASP A 139 23.29 -35.24 -9.25
N VAL A 140 23.29 -35.59 -10.55
CA VAL A 140 23.29 -34.61 -11.66
C VAL A 140 22.02 -33.77 -11.67
N VAL A 141 22.19 -32.44 -11.69
CA VAL A 141 21.09 -31.49 -11.81
C VAL A 141 20.95 -31.07 -13.29
N PRO A 142 19.80 -31.29 -13.94
CA PRO A 142 19.57 -30.80 -15.29
C PRO A 142 19.75 -29.29 -15.39
N SER A 143 20.50 -28.84 -16.40
CA SER A 143 20.73 -27.41 -16.64
C SER A 143 19.58 -26.77 -17.41
N VAL A 144 19.49 -25.44 -17.35
CA VAL A 144 18.52 -24.67 -18.15
C VAL A 144 19.01 -24.62 -19.60
N SER A 145 18.54 -25.55 -20.42
CA SER A 145 18.88 -25.64 -21.85
C SER A 145 17.61 -25.57 -22.72
N THR A 146 17.77 -25.43 -24.04
CA THR A 146 16.64 -25.51 -24.98
C THR A 146 15.94 -26.87 -24.89
N ASN A 147 16.73 -27.96 -24.85
CA ASN A 147 16.20 -29.31 -24.70
C ASN A 147 15.41 -29.50 -23.39
N SER A 148 15.90 -28.94 -22.28
CA SER A 148 15.22 -29.00 -20.98
C SER A 148 13.89 -28.21 -20.95
N LYS A 149 13.70 -27.25 -21.87
CA LYS A 149 12.45 -26.48 -22.00
C LYS A 149 11.44 -27.19 -22.89
N GLU A 150 11.92 -27.83 -23.97
CA GLU A 150 11.08 -28.57 -24.91
C GLU A 150 10.62 -29.90 -24.31
N ASN A 151 11.55 -30.67 -23.72
CA ASN A 151 11.29 -31.98 -23.11
C ASN A 151 11.26 -31.90 -21.58
N PHE A 152 10.51 -30.93 -21.06
CA PHE A 152 10.51 -30.60 -19.63
C PHE A 152 10.19 -31.82 -18.73
N TYR A 153 9.12 -32.55 -19.03
CA TYR A 153 8.69 -33.68 -18.20
C TYR A 153 9.70 -34.83 -18.25
N ASP A 154 10.18 -35.20 -19.43
CA ASP A 154 11.14 -36.30 -19.60
C ASP A 154 12.47 -36.03 -18.88
N VAL A 155 12.90 -34.78 -18.82
CA VAL A 155 14.16 -34.38 -18.19
C VAL A 155 14.02 -34.26 -16.67
N PHE A 156 12.95 -33.61 -16.17
CA PHE A 156 12.83 -33.28 -14.75
C PHE A 156 12.06 -34.31 -13.94
N GLU A 157 11.09 -35.03 -14.52
CA GLU A 157 10.27 -35.99 -13.79
C GLU A 157 11.09 -37.13 -13.17
N PRO A 158 12.00 -37.82 -13.90
CA PRO A 158 12.82 -38.89 -13.31
C PRO A 158 13.68 -38.37 -12.16
N VAL A 159 14.24 -37.16 -12.32
CA VAL A 159 15.09 -36.54 -11.30
C VAL A 159 14.29 -36.23 -10.04
N PHE A 160 13.10 -35.63 -10.15
CA PHE A 160 12.25 -35.40 -8.98
C PHE A 160 11.76 -36.71 -8.34
N ARG A 161 11.42 -37.72 -9.15
CA ARG A 161 11.03 -39.04 -8.69
C ARG A 161 12.14 -39.71 -7.87
N ASP A 162 13.37 -39.66 -8.36
CA ASP A 162 14.51 -40.27 -7.69
C ASP A 162 14.87 -39.51 -6.40
N ASN A 163 14.77 -38.18 -6.41
CA ASN A 163 14.99 -37.36 -5.21
C ASN A 163 13.85 -37.51 -4.18
N SER A 164 12.65 -37.91 -4.60
CA SER A 164 11.49 -38.07 -3.71
C SER A 164 11.73 -39.13 -2.63
N ARG A 165 12.59 -40.13 -2.92
CA ARG A 165 12.98 -41.19 -1.97
C ARG A 165 13.68 -40.65 -0.72
N TRP A 166 14.28 -39.46 -0.81
CA TRP A 166 14.97 -38.78 0.30
C TRP A 166 14.05 -37.89 1.14
N SER A 167 12.78 -37.73 0.76
CA SER A 167 11.85 -36.87 1.50
C SER A 167 11.48 -37.46 2.85
N THR A 168 11.50 -36.63 3.89
CA THR A 168 10.97 -36.94 5.22
C THR A 168 9.43 -36.91 5.24
N ILE A 169 8.83 -36.08 4.36
CA ILE A 169 7.39 -35.84 4.30
C ILE A 169 6.82 -36.63 3.12
N GLN A 170 5.79 -37.42 3.38
CA GLN A 170 5.09 -38.25 2.40
C GLN A 170 3.57 -37.99 2.52
N PRO A 171 2.80 -38.01 1.41
CA PRO A 171 3.24 -38.29 0.04
C PRO A 171 3.97 -37.10 -0.60
N VAL A 172 4.96 -37.38 -1.45
CA VAL A 172 5.63 -36.35 -2.27
C VAL A 172 4.74 -35.99 -3.47
N PRO A 173 4.42 -34.70 -3.71
CA PRO A 173 3.68 -34.29 -4.89
C PRO A 173 4.47 -34.58 -6.17
N MET A 174 3.78 -35.12 -7.17
CA MET A 174 4.37 -35.40 -8.48
C MET A 174 4.38 -34.13 -9.35
N LEU A 175 5.28 -34.08 -10.34
CA LEU A 175 5.42 -32.93 -11.24
C LEU A 175 4.13 -32.63 -12.03
N GLY A 176 3.32 -33.67 -12.29
CA GLY A 176 2.05 -33.57 -13.01
C GLY A 176 2.23 -33.57 -14.52
N ASN A 177 1.20 -33.11 -15.23
CA ASN A 177 1.15 -33.02 -16.69
C ASN A 177 0.99 -31.54 -17.15
N SER A 178 0.90 -31.34 -18.46
CA SER A 178 0.72 -30.02 -19.09
C SER A 178 -0.58 -29.30 -18.74
N GLU A 179 -1.60 -30.05 -18.30
CA GLU A 179 -2.93 -29.52 -17.98
C GLU A 179 -3.13 -29.26 -16.48
N ALA A 180 -2.10 -29.47 -15.66
CA ALA A 180 -2.16 -29.27 -14.22
C ALA A 180 -2.59 -27.83 -13.87
N SER A 181 -3.45 -27.72 -12.86
CA SER A 181 -3.93 -26.42 -12.39
C SER A 181 -2.80 -25.63 -11.73
N LEU A 182 -2.92 -24.30 -11.73
CA LEU A 182 -1.96 -23.41 -11.07
C LEU A 182 -1.75 -23.79 -9.59
N VAL A 183 -2.82 -24.19 -8.90
CA VAL A 183 -2.77 -24.59 -7.49
C VAL A 183 -1.95 -25.87 -7.29
N GLU A 184 -2.10 -26.85 -8.17
CA GLU A 184 -1.30 -28.09 -8.11
C GLU A 184 0.18 -27.82 -8.39
N VAL A 185 0.47 -26.98 -9.39
CA VAL A 185 1.83 -26.58 -9.73
C VAL A 185 2.48 -25.80 -8.58
N GLU A 186 1.75 -24.88 -7.96
CA GLU A 186 2.22 -24.13 -6.79
C GLU A 186 2.47 -25.04 -5.59
N ASN A 187 1.57 -25.99 -5.31
CA ASN A 187 1.74 -26.95 -4.23
C ASN A 187 2.98 -27.84 -4.44
N PHE A 188 3.22 -28.28 -5.68
CA PHE A 188 4.43 -29.01 -6.05
C PHE A 188 5.68 -28.18 -5.74
N TYR A 189 5.78 -26.96 -6.28
CA TYR A 189 6.97 -26.13 -6.08
C TYR A 189 7.14 -25.71 -4.62
N LYS A 190 6.06 -25.42 -3.89
CA LYS A 190 6.10 -25.11 -2.46
C LYS A 190 6.70 -26.27 -1.67
N PHE A 191 6.24 -27.49 -1.91
CA PHE A 191 6.79 -28.68 -1.27
C PHE A 191 8.30 -28.81 -1.51
N TRP A 192 8.74 -28.61 -2.76
CA TRP A 192 10.14 -28.77 -3.12
C TRP A 192 11.04 -27.60 -2.67
N TYR A 193 10.51 -26.39 -2.54
CA TYR A 193 11.22 -25.27 -1.90
C TYR A 193 11.36 -25.47 -0.38
N GLU A 194 10.39 -26.13 0.25
CA GLU A 194 10.39 -26.53 1.65
C GLU A 194 10.94 -27.95 1.87
N PHE A 195 11.64 -28.51 0.87
CA PHE A 195 12.07 -29.90 0.88
C PHE A 195 12.93 -30.24 2.11
N SER A 196 12.50 -31.26 2.84
CA SER A 196 13.20 -31.76 4.03
C SER A 196 13.71 -33.17 3.79
N SER A 197 15.02 -33.30 3.62
CA SER A 197 15.66 -34.58 3.37
C SER A 197 16.05 -35.31 4.65
N TRP A 198 15.77 -36.62 4.68
CA TRP A 198 16.28 -37.50 5.74
C TRP A 198 17.72 -37.96 5.50
N ARG A 199 18.28 -37.72 4.30
CA ARG A 199 19.63 -38.11 3.85
C ARG A 199 20.67 -37.63 4.85
N GLU A 200 21.54 -38.53 5.28
CA GLU A 200 22.62 -38.25 6.23
C GLU A 200 23.96 -38.81 5.73
N PHE A 201 25.06 -38.15 6.08
CA PHE A 201 26.37 -38.43 5.49
C PHE A 201 27.36 -39.03 6.48
N SER A 202 26.88 -39.68 7.55
CA SER A 202 27.72 -40.30 8.58
C SER A 202 28.55 -41.49 8.10
N PHE A 203 28.14 -42.16 7.01
CA PHE A 203 28.95 -43.21 6.43
C PHE A 203 30.30 -42.68 5.87
N LEU A 204 30.31 -41.41 5.46
CA LEU A 204 31.50 -40.73 4.92
C LEU A 204 32.32 -40.02 6.02
N ASP A 205 32.06 -40.31 7.29
CA ASP A 205 32.89 -39.82 8.39
C ASP A 205 34.31 -40.44 8.27
N GLU A 206 35.32 -39.58 8.20
CA GLU A 206 36.73 -39.96 8.03
C GLU A 206 37.34 -40.43 9.35
N GLU A 207 37.06 -39.71 10.43
CA GLU A 207 37.59 -39.98 11.76
C GLU A 207 36.73 -41.02 12.50
N ASN A 208 37.36 -42.01 13.15
CA ASN A 208 36.65 -42.95 14.01
C ASN A 208 36.79 -42.53 15.49
N PRO A 209 35.73 -41.99 16.13
CA PRO A 209 35.80 -41.53 17.53
C PRO A 209 36.06 -42.65 18.54
N GLU A 210 35.91 -43.92 18.16
CA GLU A 210 36.24 -45.07 19.00
C GLU A 210 37.74 -45.34 19.10
N LYS A 211 38.54 -44.83 18.15
CA LYS A 211 40.00 -44.95 18.16
C LYS A 211 40.70 -43.84 18.97
N ALA A 212 39.94 -42.93 19.57
CA ALA A 212 40.49 -41.82 20.35
C ALA A 212 41.23 -42.32 21.59
N GLU A 213 42.44 -41.80 21.82
CA GLU A 213 43.22 -42.11 23.03
C GLU A 213 42.68 -41.33 24.24
N CYS A 214 42.08 -40.16 24.01
CA CYS A 214 41.55 -39.32 25.08
C CYS A 214 40.18 -38.69 24.75
N ARG A 215 39.51 -38.22 25.82
CA ARG A 215 38.18 -37.59 25.72
C ARG A 215 38.20 -36.34 24.83
N GLU A 216 39.27 -35.56 24.85
CA GLU A 216 39.38 -34.32 24.07
C GLU A 216 39.53 -34.62 22.58
N GLU A 217 40.37 -35.60 22.25
CA GLU A 217 40.54 -36.09 20.88
C GLU A 217 39.24 -36.67 20.33
N ARG A 218 38.51 -37.48 21.12
CA ARG A 218 37.17 -37.98 20.74
C ARG A 218 36.22 -36.83 20.39
N ARG A 219 36.17 -35.80 21.24
CA ARG A 219 35.32 -34.62 21.01
C ARG A 219 35.74 -33.84 19.77
N TRP A 220 37.05 -33.74 19.52
CA TRP A 220 37.59 -33.08 18.35
C TRP A 220 37.21 -33.85 17.08
N MET A 221 37.38 -35.18 17.04
CA MET A 221 36.97 -36.04 15.93
C MET A 221 35.46 -35.96 15.67
N GLU A 222 34.62 -36.09 16.71
CA GLU A 222 33.16 -35.95 16.58
C GLU A 222 32.76 -34.57 16.03
N LYS A 223 33.49 -33.52 16.42
CA LYS A 223 33.27 -32.15 15.91
C LYS A 223 33.66 -32.02 14.44
N GLN A 224 34.78 -32.60 14.01
CA GLN A 224 35.19 -32.62 12.60
C GLN A 224 34.16 -33.35 11.74
N ASN A 225 33.77 -34.57 12.13
CA ASN A 225 32.73 -35.34 11.44
C ASN A 225 31.39 -34.60 11.38
N LYS A 226 30.97 -33.98 12.48
CA LYS A 226 29.75 -33.15 12.49
C LYS A 226 29.86 -31.98 11.51
N ALA A 227 31.00 -31.30 11.46
CA ALA A 227 31.22 -30.21 10.51
C ALA A 227 31.19 -30.69 9.05
N ALA A 228 31.84 -31.82 8.75
CA ALA A 228 31.83 -32.45 7.42
C ALA A 228 30.41 -32.84 6.98
N ARG A 229 29.63 -33.49 7.86
CA ARG A 229 28.23 -33.82 7.60
C ARG A 229 27.36 -32.60 7.35
N LEU A 230 27.53 -31.54 8.14
CA LEU A 230 26.79 -30.28 7.95
C LEU A 230 27.16 -29.63 6.61
N LYS A 231 28.42 -29.68 6.20
CA LYS A 231 28.88 -29.19 4.88
C LYS A 231 28.20 -29.96 3.75
N LYS A 232 28.25 -31.30 3.76
CA LYS A 232 27.58 -32.15 2.74
C LYS A 232 26.07 -31.94 2.72
N LYS A 233 25.43 -31.81 3.89
CA LYS A 233 24.00 -31.49 3.98
C LYS A 233 23.68 -30.13 3.35
N LYS A 234 24.54 -29.12 3.54
CA LYS A 234 24.37 -27.81 2.92
C LYS A 234 24.54 -27.88 1.40
N GLU A 235 25.54 -28.60 0.91
CA GLU A 235 25.77 -28.83 -0.52
C GLU A 235 24.56 -29.54 -1.16
N GLU A 236 24.03 -30.57 -0.51
CA GLU A 236 22.83 -31.28 -0.97
C GLU A 236 21.60 -30.38 -1.02
N MET A 237 21.34 -29.59 0.02
CA MET A 237 20.21 -28.64 0.00
C MET A 237 20.40 -27.55 -1.06
N SER A 238 21.64 -27.14 -1.33
CA SER A 238 21.94 -26.22 -2.43
C SER A 238 21.67 -26.86 -3.80
N ARG A 239 22.04 -28.14 -3.97
CA ARG A 239 21.79 -28.92 -5.18
C ARG A 239 20.30 -29.09 -5.45
N ILE A 240 19.51 -29.44 -4.44
CA ILE A 240 18.04 -29.54 -4.55
C ILE A 240 17.43 -28.18 -4.90
N ARG A 241 17.85 -27.09 -4.25
CA ARG A 241 17.37 -25.75 -4.62
C ARG A 241 17.67 -25.41 -6.07
N GLN A 242 18.89 -25.70 -6.53
CA GLN A 242 19.26 -25.49 -7.92
C GLN A 242 18.41 -26.32 -8.90
N LEU A 243 18.09 -27.58 -8.55
CA LEU A 243 17.17 -28.42 -9.33
C LEU A 243 15.79 -27.76 -9.45
N VAL A 244 15.24 -27.29 -8.31
CA VAL A 244 13.91 -26.65 -8.27
C VAL A 244 13.91 -25.36 -9.08
N ASP A 245 14.93 -24.52 -8.93
CA ASP A 245 15.05 -23.25 -9.66
C ASP A 245 15.20 -23.49 -11.17
N ASN A 246 16.00 -24.46 -11.58
CA ASN A 246 16.17 -24.83 -12.99
C ASN A 246 14.85 -25.36 -13.57
N ALA A 247 14.13 -26.21 -12.83
CA ALA A 247 12.83 -26.70 -13.24
C ALA A 247 11.81 -25.56 -13.37
N TYR A 248 11.72 -24.68 -12.37
CA TYR A 248 10.80 -23.55 -12.35
C TYR A 248 11.05 -22.56 -13.51
N ALA A 249 12.32 -22.38 -13.91
CA ALA A 249 12.69 -21.56 -15.07
C ALA A 249 12.32 -22.23 -16.41
N CYS A 250 12.32 -23.56 -16.48
CA CYS A 250 12.02 -24.31 -17.69
C CYS A 250 10.51 -24.58 -17.87
N ASP A 251 9.75 -24.71 -16.78
CA ASP A 251 8.34 -25.16 -16.77
C ASP A 251 7.44 -24.33 -17.72
N PRO A 252 6.84 -24.96 -18.74
CA PRO A 252 5.92 -24.31 -19.67
C PRO A 252 4.67 -23.71 -19.00
N ARG A 253 4.14 -24.36 -17.97
CA ARG A 253 2.91 -23.94 -17.26
C ARG A 253 3.14 -22.64 -16.51
N ILE A 254 4.29 -22.53 -15.84
CA ILE A 254 4.69 -21.31 -15.13
C ILE A 254 4.84 -20.13 -16.10
N LYS A 255 5.39 -20.36 -17.30
CA LYS A 255 5.48 -19.32 -18.33
C LYS A 255 4.09 -18.86 -18.77
N TYR A 256 3.20 -19.80 -19.07
CA TYR A 256 1.81 -19.51 -19.44
C TYR A 256 1.09 -18.70 -18.35
N PHE A 257 1.21 -19.10 -17.07
CA PHE A 257 0.58 -18.37 -15.97
C PHE A 257 1.14 -16.96 -15.79
N LYS A 258 2.46 -16.77 -15.93
CA LYS A 258 3.10 -15.45 -15.85
C LYS A 258 2.71 -14.54 -17.00
N GLU A 259 2.62 -15.08 -18.22
CA GLU A 259 2.17 -14.34 -19.40
C GLU A 259 0.70 -13.92 -19.24
N LYS A 260 -0.16 -14.85 -18.84
CA LYS A 260 -1.57 -14.57 -18.55
C LYS A 260 -1.74 -13.49 -17.46
N GLU A 261 -1.03 -13.59 -16.34
CA GLU A 261 -1.08 -12.58 -15.27
C GLU A 261 -0.58 -11.20 -15.76
N LYS A 262 0.47 -11.18 -16.60
CA LYS A 262 0.97 -9.95 -17.21
C LYS A 262 -0.06 -9.33 -18.16
N GLU A 263 -0.69 -10.13 -19.01
CA GLU A 263 -1.75 -9.70 -19.91
C GLU A 263 -2.96 -9.15 -19.16
N GLU A 264 -3.40 -9.83 -18.09
CA GLU A 264 -4.48 -9.36 -17.22
C GLU A 264 -4.14 -8.01 -16.57
N LYS A 265 -2.91 -7.85 -16.05
CA LYS A 265 -2.44 -6.57 -15.49
C LYS A 265 -2.36 -5.46 -16.54
N GLU A 266 -1.89 -5.78 -17.74
CA GLU A 266 -1.86 -4.82 -18.86
C GLU A 266 -3.27 -4.44 -19.32
N ALA A 267 -4.19 -5.39 -19.42
CA ALA A 267 -5.59 -5.16 -19.74
C ALA A 267 -6.28 -4.31 -18.68
N GLN A 268 -6.05 -4.59 -17.38
CA GLN A 268 -6.56 -3.76 -16.28
C GLN A 268 -6.02 -2.31 -16.35
N LYS A 269 -4.72 -2.15 -16.66
CA LYS A 269 -4.12 -0.83 -16.84
C LYS A 269 -4.73 -0.09 -18.04
N ARG A 270 -4.92 -0.78 -19.17
CA ARG A 270 -5.56 -0.22 -20.37
C ARG A 270 -7.02 0.17 -20.09
N ALA A 271 -7.80 -0.70 -19.46
CA ALA A 271 -9.18 -0.43 -19.06
C ALA A 271 -9.29 0.77 -18.11
N LYS A 272 -8.39 0.89 -17.12
CA LYS A 272 -8.34 2.05 -16.21
C LYS A 272 -7.98 3.35 -16.94
N GLN A 273 -7.04 3.29 -17.88
CA GLN A 273 -6.68 4.46 -18.70
C GLN A 273 -7.82 4.88 -19.63
N GLU A 274 -8.52 3.93 -20.23
CA GLU A 274 -9.67 4.19 -21.10
C GLU A 274 -10.85 4.74 -20.30
N ALA A 275 -11.15 4.17 -19.12
CA ALA A 275 -12.15 4.69 -18.21
C ALA A 275 -11.83 6.15 -17.81
N ALA A 276 -10.59 6.44 -17.42
CA ALA A 276 -10.17 7.79 -17.06
C ALA A 276 -10.25 8.78 -18.24
N LYS A 277 -9.87 8.36 -19.45
CA LYS A 277 -10.02 9.17 -20.67
C LYS A 277 -11.49 9.44 -20.98
N SER A 278 -12.35 8.43 -20.88
CA SER A 278 -13.79 8.56 -21.13
C SER A 278 -14.46 9.48 -20.10
N GLU A 279 -14.04 9.41 -18.83
CA GLU A 279 -14.54 10.28 -17.77
C GLU A 279 -14.05 11.72 -17.95
N ALA A 280 -12.79 11.93 -18.33
CA ALA A 280 -12.24 13.24 -18.63
C ALA A 280 -12.95 13.89 -19.83
N LEU A 281 -13.23 13.12 -20.89
CA LEU A 281 -14.00 13.59 -22.04
C LEU A 281 -15.43 13.95 -21.65
N LYS A 282 -16.11 13.13 -20.84
CA LYS A 282 -17.45 13.43 -20.32
C LYS A 282 -17.46 14.71 -19.48
N LYS A 283 -16.49 14.88 -18.56
CA LYS A 283 -16.34 16.09 -17.75
C LYS A 283 -16.06 17.34 -18.59
N LYS A 284 -15.25 17.21 -19.65
CA LYS A 284 -14.98 18.31 -20.58
C LYS A 284 -16.24 18.72 -21.34
N LEU A 285 -16.98 17.75 -21.89
CA LEU A 285 -18.26 18.01 -22.57
C LEU A 285 -19.31 18.59 -21.63
N GLU A 286 -19.38 18.14 -20.38
CA GLU A 286 -20.31 18.70 -19.38
C GLU A 286 -19.94 20.14 -19.01
N ARG A 287 -18.64 20.45 -18.89
CA ARG A 287 -18.16 21.81 -18.65
C ARG A 287 -18.48 22.73 -19.83
N GLU A 288 -18.22 22.30 -21.06
CA GLU A 288 -18.55 23.07 -22.27
C GLU A 288 -20.07 23.35 -22.35
N LYS A 289 -20.91 22.36 -22.04
CA LYS A 289 -22.37 22.55 -21.97
C LYS A 289 -22.79 23.55 -20.89
N LYS A 290 -22.22 23.47 -19.68
CA LYS A 290 -22.51 24.42 -18.59
C LYS A 290 -22.08 25.84 -18.95
N GLU A 291 -20.90 26.01 -19.55
CA GLU A 291 -20.40 27.31 -20.01
C GLU A 291 -21.30 27.89 -21.12
N GLU A 292 -21.81 27.07 -22.03
CA GLU A 292 -22.76 27.50 -23.06
C GLU A 292 -24.14 27.88 -22.48
N GLU A 293 -24.66 27.10 -21.53
CA GLU A 293 -25.90 27.41 -20.82
C GLU A 293 -25.79 28.71 -20.00
N GLU A 294 -24.69 28.91 -19.28
CA GLU A 294 -24.44 30.14 -18.52
C GLU A 294 -24.35 31.36 -19.43
N ARG A 295 -23.67 31.24 -20.57
CA ARG A 295 -23.63 32.30 -21.60
C ARG A 295 -25.03 32.65 -22.10
N LYS A 296 -25.84 31.65 -22.47
CA LYS A 296 -27.23 31.87 -22.92
C LYS A 296 -28.09 32.51 -21.84
N GLN A 297 -27.94 32.10 -20.57
CA GLN A 297 -28.65 32.72 -19.47
C GLN A 297 -28.23 34.18 -19.24
N LYS A 298 -26.93 34.48 -19.33
CA LYS A 298 -26.42 35.84 -19.19
C LYS A 298 -26.92 36.76 -20.31
N GLU A 299 -26.89 36.29 -21.55
CA GLU A 299 -27.44 37.01 -22.71
C GLU A 299 -28.94 37.30 -22.51
N LEU A 300 -29.73 36.30 -22.08
CA LEU A 300 -31.16 36.48 -21.79
C LEU A 300 -31.42 37.47 -20.65
N MET A 301 -30.61 37.43 -19.59
CA MET A 301 -30.73 38.34 -18.44
C MET A 301 -30.36 39.78 -18.82
N GLU A 302 -29.32 39.96 -19.63
CA GLU A 302 -28.94 41.28 -20.14
C GLU A 302 -30.00 41.87 -21.06
N GLU A 303 -30.61 41.05 -21.93
CA GLU A 303 -31.71 41.46 -22.79
C GLU A 303 -32.94 41.88 -21.97
N LYS A 304 -33.32 41.09 -20.95
CA LYS A 304 -34.39 41.46 -20.02
C LYS A 304 -34.09 42.76 -19.26
N GLN A 305 -32.86 42.95 -18.80
CA GLN A 305 -32.45 44.20 -18.14
C GLN A 305 -32.56 45.40 -19.08
N ARG A 306 -32.10 45.26 -20.33
CA ARG A 306 -32.24 46.30 -21.35
C ARG A 306 -33.71 46.67 -21.60
N GLN A 307 -34.60 45.66 -21.65
CA GLN A 307 -36.04 45.89 -21.78
C GLN A 307 -36.63 46.63 -20.57
N VAL A 308 -36.28 46.24 -19.33
CA VAL A 308 -36.74 46.94 -18.12
C VAL A 308 -36.22 48.37 -18.06
N ILE A 309 -34.95 48.63 -18.38
CA ILE A 309 -34.38 49.98 -18.43
C ILE A 309 -35.10 50.83 -19.47
N ALA A 310 -35.39 50.27 -20.65
CA ALA A 310 -36.16 50.96 -21.68
C ALA A 310 -37.58 51.31 -21.21
N GLN A 311 -38.28 50.36 -20.57
CA GLN A 311 -39.61 50.58 -20.00
C GLN A 311 -39.59 51.67 -18.92
N GLN A 312 -38.67 51.60 -17.96
CA GLN A 312 -38.54 52.62 -16.91
C GLN A 312 -38.24 54.01 -17.46
N LYS A 313 -37.44 54.11 -18.54
CA LYS A 313 -37.19 55.38 -19.22
C LYS A 313 -38.46 55.94 -19.85
N GLN A 314 -39.26 55.09 -20.50
CA GLN A 314 -40.55 55.47 -21.08
C GLN A 314 -41.55 55.92 -20.00
N GLU A 315 -41.67 55.19 -18.90
CA GLU A 315 -42.54 55.53 -17.77
C GLU A 315 -42.14 56.86 -17.12
N LYS A 316 -40.84 57.08 -16.88
CA LYS A 316 -40.33 58.36 -16.33
C LYS A 316 -40.62 59.54 -17.27
N GLU A 317 -40.52 59.33 -18.58
CA GLU A 317 -40.83 60.37 -19.55
C GLU A 317 -42.34 60.66 -19.61
N ALA A 318 -43.17 59.63 -19.57
CA ALA A 318 -44.63 59.76 -19.51
C ALA A 318 -45.09 60.48 -18.23
N TYR A 319 -44.53 60.11 -17.06
CA TYR A 319 -44.80 60.75 -15.78
C TYR A 319 -44.45 62.25 -15.79
N LYS A 320 -43.27 62.61 -16.33
CA LYS A 320 -42.86 64.01 -16.49
C LYS A 320 -43.80 64.80 -17.40
N LYS A 321 -44.27 64.19 -18.49
CA LYS A 321 -45.26 64.80 -19.39
C LYS A 321 -46.60 65.02 -18.68
N ALA A 322 -47.06 64.03 -17.92
CA ALA A 322 -48.33 64.09 -17.19
C ALA A 322 -48.31 65.15 -16.07
N ILE A 323 -47.26 65.19 -15.23
CA ILE A 323 -47.11 66.24 -14.20
C ILE A 323 -47.08 67.65 -14.81
N LYS A 324 -46.37 67.84 -15.93
CA LYS A 324 -46.31 69.15 -16.60
C LYS A 324 -47.69 69.60 -17.09
N LYS A 325 -48.51 68.68 -17.58
CA LYS A 325 -49.89 68.95 -18.01
C LYS A 325 -50.75 69.43 -16.85
N GLU A 326 -50.77 68.68 -15.75
CA GLU A 326 -51.59 69.01 -14.55
C GLU A 326 -51.17 70.33 -13.89
N ARG A 327 -49.85 70.60 -13.80
CA ARG A 327 -49.33 71.90 -13.31
C ARG A 327 -49.78 73.06 -14.19
N LYS A 328 -49.80 72.87 -15.52
CA LYS A 328 -50.26 73.90 -16.47
C LYS A 328 -51.76 74.14 -16.30
N GLU A 329 -52.54 73.09 -16.11
CA GLU A 329 -53.99 73.18 -15.86
C GLU A 329 -54.29 73.94 -14.57
N LEU A 330 -53.62 73.63 -13.46
CA LEU A 330 -53.80 74.33 -12.18
C LEU A 330 -53.51 75.84 -12.32
N ARG A 331 -52.39 76.19 -12.96
CA ARG A 331 -52.02 77.60 -13.21
C ARG A 331 -53.01 78.29 -14.13
N GLY A 332 -53.53 77.59 -15.15
CA GLY A 332 -54.57 78.09 -16.04
C GLY A 332 -55.86 78.40 -15.30
N PHE A 333 -56.39 77.43 -14.55
CA PHE A 333 -57.64 77.60 -13.79
C PHE A 333 -57.57 78.74 -12.78
N CYS A 334 -56.46 78.87 -12.06
CA CYS A 334 -56.28 79.96 -11.10
C CYS A 334 -56.18 81.32 -11.82
N LYS A 335 -55.51 81.40 -12.96
CA LYS A 335 -55.40 82.65 -13.74
C LYS A 335 -56.72 83.10 -14.34
N ASP A 336 -57.51 82.17 -14.91
CA ASP A 336 -58.77 82.48 -15.58
C ASP A 336 -59.84 83.02 -14.61
N LYS A 337 -59.79 82.60 -13.33
CA LYS A 337 -60.67 83.09 -12.26
C LYS A 337 -60.05 84.21 -11.41
N ASP A 338 -59.05 84.90 -11.96
CA ASP A 338 -58.28 85.98 -11.34
C ASP A 338 -57.75 85.67 -9.92
N TYR A 339 -57.32 84.43 -9.70
CA TYR A 339 -56.86 83.87 -8.42
C TYR A 339 -57.90 84.01 -7.30
N PHE A 340 -59.19 83.96 -7.63
CA PHE A 340 -60.30 83.87 -6.68
C PHE A 340 -60.40 85.02 -5.65
N VAL A 341 -59.65 86.12 -5.83
CA VAL A 341 -59.56 87.23 -4.87
C VAL A 341 -59.67 88.59 -5.58
N ARG A 342 -60.31 89.57 -4.92
CA ARG A 342 -60.49 90.94 -5.45
C ARG A 342 -59.39 91.94 -4.99
N SER A 343 -58.61 91.59 -3.97
CA SER A 343 -57.52 92.41 -3.43
C SER A 343 -56.17 92.06 -4.05
N ALA A 344 -55.37 93.07 -4.39
CA ALA A 344 -54.07 92.90 -5.05
C ALA A 344 -53.03 92.17 -4.18
N ASP A 345 -53.01 92.41 -2.87
CA ASP A 345 -52.04 91.77 -1.95
C ASP A 345 -52.34 90.29 -1.73
N ASP A 346 -53.61 89.93 -1.64
CA ASP A 346 -54.02 88.54 -1.45
C ASP A 346 -53.88 87.71 -2.73
N LYS A 347 -53.97 88.36 -3.90
CA LYS A 347 -53.66 87.76 -5.19
C LYS A 347 -52.20 87.29 -5.26
N ILE A 348 -51.26 88.10 -4.78
CA ILE A 348 -49.83 87.74 -4.75
C ILE A 348 -49.59 86.54 -3.82
N LYS A 349 -50.23 86.53 -2.64
CA LYS A 349 -50.13 85.40 -1.70
C LYS A 349 -50.68 84.11 -2.31
N LEU A 350 -51.84 84.18 -2.97
CA LEU A 350 -52.44 82.99 -3.58
C LEU A 350 -51.65 82.50 -4.80
N MET A 351 -51.04 83.41 -5.56
CA MET A 351 -50.09 83.05 -6.63
C MET A 351 -48.89 82.27 -6.09
N GLN A 352 -48.28 82.73 -5.00
CA GLN A 352 -47.16 82.02 -4.35
C GLN A 352 -47.59 80.65 -3.84
N ILE A 353 -48.79 80.54 -3.26
CA ILE A 353 -49.36 79.27 -2.83
C ILE A 353 -49.55 78.33 -4.02
N VAL A 354 -50.19 78.78 -5.10
CA VAL A 354 -50.43 77.95 -6.30
C VAL A 354 -49.12 77.50 -6.96
N ASP A 355 -48.11 78.36 -6.99
CA ASP A 355 -46.80 78.02 -7.53
C ASP A 355 -46.09 76.95 -6.68
N HIS A 356 -46.13 77.10 -5.36
CA HIS A 356 -45.61 76.10 -4.43
C HIS A 356 -46.38 74.77 -4.52
N LEU A 357 -47.71 74.83 -4.59
CA LEU A 357 -48.57 73.65 -4.80
C LEU A 357 -48.22 72.93 -6.11
N CYS A 358 -47.99 73.68 -7.20
CA CYS A 358 -47.53 73.09 -8.46
C CYS A 358 -46.20 72.37 -8.28
N GLU A 359 -45.25 72.92 -7.53
CA GLU A 359 -43.91 72.35 -7.37
C GLU A 359 -43.89 71.09 -6.51
N VAL A 360 -44.68 71.06 -5.44
CA VAL A 360 -44.59 70.05 -4.38
C VAL A 360 -45.67 68.96 -4.47
N LEU A 361 -46.86 69.25 -5.01
CA LEU A 361 -47.92 68.25 -5.04
C LEU A 361 -47.63 67.07 -6.00
N PRO A 362 -47.93 65.82 -5.60
CA PRO A 362 -47.89 64.67 -6.48
C PRO A 362 -49.02 64.71 -7.52
N ILE A 363 -48.84 63.98 -8.62
CA ILE A 363 -49.75 64.03 -9.77
C ILE A 363 -51.21 63.71 -9.38
N ASP A 364 -51.45 62.74 -8.51
CA ASP A 364 -52.81 62.32 -8.12
C ASP A 364 -53.52 63.43 -7.34
N ARG A 365 -52.79 64.17 -6.49
CA ARG A 365 -53.35 65.28 -5.72
C ARG A 365 -53.57 66.51 -6.60
N LEU A 366 -52.66 66.78 -7.55
CA LEU A 366 -52.86 67.83 -8.56
C LEU A 366 -54.10 67.55 -9.42
N GLN A 367 -54.30 66.30 -9.86
CA GLN A 367 -55.49 65.89 -10.61
C GLN A 367 -56.78 66.09 -9.81
N ASN A 368 -56.77 65.69 -8.54
CA ASN A 368 -57.92 65.85 -7.66
C ASN A 368 -58.22 67.33 -7.37
N LEU A 369 -57.19 68.15 -7.19
CA LEU A 369 -57.32 69.60 -7.01
C LEU A 369 -57.84 70.27 -8.28
N ASN A 370 -57.27 69.96 -9.45
CA ASN A 370 -57.74 70.46 -10.75
C ASN A 370 -59.20 70.09 -11.02
N ARG A 371 -59.57 68.83 -10.76
CA ARG A 371 -60.96 68.37 -10.88
C ARG A 371 -61.89 69.14 -9.95
N SER A 372 -61.51 69.29 -8.69
CA SER A 372 -62.31 70.00 -7.69
C SER A 372 -62.43 71.50 -8.02
N LEU A 373 -61.41 72.12 -8.63
CA LEU A 373 -61.44 73.53 -9.05
C LEU A 373 -62.24 73.78 -10.34
N CYS A 374 -62.42 72.74 -11.16
CA CYS A 374 -63.23 72.80 -12.38
C CYS A 374 -64.69 73.13 -12.07
N ASP A 375 -65.26 72.45 -11.07
CA ASP A 375 -66.70 72.53 -10.72
C ASP A 375 -67.08 73.75 -9.85
N VAL A 376 -66.09 74.56 -9.46
CA VAL A 376 -66.31 75.66 -8.52
C VAL A 376 -66.78 76.92 -9.24
N THR A 377 -68.01 77.35 -8.95
CA THR A 377 -68.60 78.62 -9.43
C THR A 377 -68.49 79.77 -8.43
N ASN A 378 -68.22 79.48 -7.16
CA ASN A 378 -68.10 80.47 -6.09
C ASN A 378 -66.61 80.80 -5.80
N LEU A 379 -66.26 82.09 -5.87
CA LEU A 379 -64.90 82.57 -5.67
C LEU A 379 -64.33 82.17 -4.30
N GLU A 380 -65.12 82.27 -3.24
CA GLU A 380 -64.68 81.96 -1.87
C GLU A 380 -64.36 80.46 -1.69
N LYS A 381 -65.16 79.59 -2.31
CA LYS A 381 -64.93 78.14 -2.26
C LYS A 381 -63.65 77.74 -3.00
N GLY A 382 -63.33 78.41 -4.11
CA GLY A 382 -62.11 78.14 -4.87
C GLY A 382 -60.84 78.53 -4.12
N ARG A 383 -60.87 79.69 -3.45
CA ARG A 383 -59.82 80.14 -2.54
C ARG A 383 -59.60 79.14 -1.39
N GLN A 384 -60.67 78.72 -0.72
CA GLN A 384 -60.60 77.78 0.39
C GLN A 384 -60.01 76.42 -0.03
N LEU A 385 -60.34 75.91 -1.22
CA LEU A 385 -59.77 74.64 -1.69
C LEU A 385 -58.25 74.72 -1.88
N ILE A 386 -57.74 75.83 -2.42
CA ILE A 386 -56.30 76.07 -2.60
C ILE A 386 -55.61 76.24 -1.25
N GLU A 387 -56.18 77.04 -0.36
CA GLU A 387 -55.61 77.29 0.97
C GLU A 387 -55.64 76.04 1.87
N ASN A 388 -56.71 75.23 1.78
CA ASN A 388 -56.83 73.95 2.48
C ASN A 388 -55.78 72.96 1.98
N GLU A 389 -55.57 72.85 0.67
CA GLU A 389 -54.54 71.95 0.13
C GLU A 389 -53.12 72.41 0.54
N ALA A 390 -52.88 73.72 0.59
CA ALA A 390 -51.64 74.29 1.10
C ALA A 390 -51.46 74.09 2.62
N ALA A 391 -52.55 74.12 3.39
CA ALA A 391 -52.51 73.82 4.82
C ALA A 391 -52.19 72.34 5.07
N ILE A 392 -52.78 71.43 4.29
CA ILE A 392 -52.49 69.99 4.35
C ILE A 392 -51.01 69.72 4.03
N LEU A 393 -50.42 70.42 3.05
CA LEU A 393 -48.98 70.31 2.79
C LEU A 393 -48.14 70.79 3.96
N ARG A 394 -48.43 71.98 4.50
CA ARG A 394 -47.70 72.51 5.67
C ARG A 394 -47.77 71.59 6.89
N GLU A 395 -48.92 70.95 7.11
CA GLU A 395 -49.10 69.96 8.18
C GLU A 395 -48.26 68.70 7.92
N LYS A 396 -48.24 68.21 6.68
CA LYS A 396 -47.43 67.07 6.28
C LYS A 396 -45.92 67.35 6.39
N ASP A 397 -45.45 68.50 5.91
CA ASP A 397 -44.05 68.90 6.02
C ASP A 397 -43.63 69.01 7.49
N ALA A 398 -44.48 69.60 8.35
CA ALA A 398 -44.25 69.66 9.78
C ALA A 398 -44.24 68.26 10.44
N GLU A 399 -45.07 67.33 9.97
CA GLU A 399 -45.08 65.94 10.46
C GLU A 399 -43.83 65.18 9.98
N GLU A 400 -43.38 65.38 8.75
CA GLU A 400 -42.15 64.81 8.21
C GLU A 400 -40.91 65.37 8.92
N GLU A 401 -40.86 66.66 9.23
CA GLU A 401 -39.80 67.25 10.05
C GLU A 401 -39.82 66.71 11.48
N ARG A 402 -41.01 66.51 12.08
CA ARG A 402 -41.17 65.84 13.38
C ARG A 402 -40.70 64.38 13.33
N LYS A 403 -40.98 63.65 12.25
CA LYS A 403 -40.52 62.27 12.05
C LYS A 403 -39.02 62.21 11.78
N ALA A 404 -38.46 63.13 11.01
CA ALA A 404 -37.04 63.22 10.71
C ALA A 404 -36.22 63.62 11.96
N SER A 405 -36.73 64.54 12.76
CA SER A 405 -36.13 64.90 14.07
C SER A 405 -36.23 63.75 15.08
N ALA A 406 -37.35 63.01 15.12
CA ALA A 406 -37.49 61.80 15.93
C ALA A 406 -36.59 60.64 15.46
N ALA A 407 -36.40 60.47 14.14
CA ALA A 407 -35.48 59.49 13.56
C ALA A 407 -34.02 59.85 13.83
N ARG A 408 -33.68 61.14 13.78
CA ARG A 408 -32.34 61.66 14.14
C ARG A 408 -32.06 61.50 15.64
N ALA A 409 -33.08 61.66 16.50
CA ALA A 409 -32.99 61.37 17.93
C ALA A 409 -32.88 59.86 18.26
N LYS A 410 -33.53 58.99 17.46
CA LYS A 410 -33.35 57.53 17.55
C LYS A 410 -32.00 57.04 17.03
N ALA A 411 -31.43 57.69 16.02
CA ALA A 411 -30.09 57.38 15.52
C ALA A 411 -28.98 57.71 16.54
N SER A 412 -29.22 58.64 17.47
CA SER A 412 -28.29 58.94 18.58
C SER A 412 -28.43 58.03 19.82
N SER A 413 -29.42 57.14 19.90
CA SER A 413 -29.60 56.22 21.05
C SER A 413 -29.52 54.73 20.71
N ALA A 414 -29.20 54.36 19.47
CA ALA A 414 -28.87 52.98 19.13
C ALA A 414 -27.42 52.68 19.49
N GLN A 415 -27.20 52.20 20.73
CA GLN A 415 -25.96 51.55 21.14
C GLN A 415 -25.58 50.44 20.15
N ALA A 416 -24.45 50.63 19.46
CA ALA A 416 -23.75 49.54 18.81
C ALA A 416 -23.24 48.57 19.88
N LYS A 417 -23.41 47.26 19.63
CA LYS A 417 -22.84 46.16 20.42
C LYS A 417 -21.36 46.43 20.76
N PRO A 418 -20.87 46.13 21.97
CA PRO A 418 -19.46 46.25 22.28
C PRO A 418 -18.69 45.17 21.52
N SER A 419 -17.87 45.57 20.56
CA SER A 419 -16.79 44.72 20.06
C SER A 419 -15.78 44.56 21.19
N CYS A 420 -15.59 43.33 21.69
CA CYS A 420 -14.51 42.96 22.60
C CYS A 420 -13.19 43.54 22.07
N GLN A 421 -12.64 44.52 22.78
CA GLN A 421 -11.37 45.14 22.41
C GLN A 421 -10.25 44.19 22.83
N TRP A 422 -9.40 43.84 21.87
CA TRP A 422 -8.20 43.03 22.12
C TRP A 422 -7.04 43.98 22.37
N THR A 423 -6.38 43.84 23.51
CA THR A 423 -5.16 44.59 23.77
C THR A 423 -4.00 44.05 22.93
N ARG A 424 -2.93 44.83 22.82
CA ARG A 424 -1.71 44.42 22.09
C ARG A 424 -1.11 43.16 22.71
N ASP A 425 -1.14 43.07 24.04
CA ASP A 425 -0.54 41.98 24.81
C ASP A 425 -1.38 40.70 24.69
N GLU A 426 -2.72 40.79 24.79
CA GLU A 426 -3.63 39.66 24.51
C GLU A 426 -3.46 39.12 23.09
N THR A 427 -3.22 40.00 22.12
CA THR A 427 -2.96 39.60 20.72
C THR A 427 -1.64 38.85 20.58
N GLN A 428 -0.60 39.24 21.32
CA GLN A 428 0.69 38.53 21.33
C GLN A 428 0.59 37.17 22.04
N LEU A 429 -0.13 37.10 23.16
CA LEU A 429 -0.42 35.86 23.86
C LEU A 429 -1.22 34.89 22.99
N LEU A 430 -2.18 35.39 22.21
CA LEU A 430 -2.93 34.59 21.24
C LEU A 430 -2.02 33.99 20.16
N ILE A 431 -1.11 34.79 19.58
CA ILE A 431 -0.15 34.32 18.58
C ILE A 431 0.74 33.21 19.19
N LYS A 432 1.25 33.43 20.41
CA LYS A 432 2.05 32.45 21.15
C LYS A 432 1.26 31.18 21.48
N GLY A 433 -0.01 31.29 21.85
CA GLY A 433 -0.88 30.14 22.11
C GLY A 433 -1.11 29.31 20.85
N VAL A 434 -1.34 29.94 19.69
CA VAL A 434 -1.55 29.24 18.42
C VAL A 434 -0.31 28.48 17.95
N THR A 435 0.90 29.01 18.20
CA THR A 435 2.17 28.33 17.87
C THR A 435 2.50 27.21 18.86
N THR A 436 2.18 27.40 20.14
CA THR A 436 2.48 26.43 21.21
C THR A 436 1.55 25.21 21.15
N TYR A 437 0.29 25.41 20.71
CA TYR A 437 -0.70 24.34 20.55
C TYR A 437 -1.07 24.18 19.06
N PRO A 438 -0.37 23.33 18.29
CA PRO A 438 -0.57 23.14 16.85
C PRO A 438 -1.85 22.34 16.50
N ALA A 439 -2.14 22.18 15.20
CA ALA A 439 -3.33 21.46 14.73
C ALA A 439 -3.22 19.96 15.08
N GLY A 440 -4.16 19.46 15.90
CA GLY A 440 -4.17 18.07 16.39
C GLY A 440 -4.42 17.98 17.90
N THR A 441 -4.23 19.07 18.65
CA THR A 441 -4.57 19.12 20.08
C THR A 441 -6.10 19.08 20.28
N ALA A 442 -6.58 18.14 21.10
CA ALA A 442 -8.00 18.07 21.46
C ALA A 442 -8.41 19.36 22.21
N ARG A 443 -9.59 19.92 21.88
CA ARG A 443 -10.09 21.18 22.47
C ARG A 443 -9.11 22.37 22.34
N ARG A 444 -8.33 22.39 21.25
CA ARG A 444 -7.32 23.42 20.94
C ARG A 444 -7.74 24.85 21.28
N TRP A 445 -8.93 25.27 20.85
CA TRP A 445 -9.39 26.65 21.01
C TRP A 445 -9.79 27.00 22.45
N GLU A 446 -10.18 26.02 23.24
CA GLU A 446 -10.46 26.19 24.68
C GLU A 446 -9.15 26.34 25.46
N VAL A 447 -8.15 25.50 25.15
CA VAL A 447 -6.81 25.57 25.76
C VAL A 447 -6.11 26.90 25.43
N ILE A 448 -6.22 27.37 24.19
CA ILE A 448 -5.65 28.67 23.78
C ILE A 448 -6.39 29.83 24.47
N ALA A 449 -7.72 29.76 24.61
CA ALA A 449 -8.49 30.78 25.32
C ALA A 449 -8.09 30.86 26.80
N GLN A 450 -7.97 29.71 27.47
CA GLN A 450 -7.50 29.63 28.85
C GLN A 450 -6.08 30.18 29.00
N PHE A 451 -5.17 29.81 28.09
CA PHE A 451 -3.81 30.33 28.08
C PHE A 451 -3.75 31.86 27.97
N VAL A 452 -4.56 32.45 27.07
CA VAL A 452 -4.62 33.91 26.90
C VAL A 452 -5.20 34.59 28.14
N ASN A 453 -6.26 34.03 28.74
CA ASN A 453 -6.90 34.61 29.92
C ASN A 453 -6.00 34.53 31.17
N GLU A 454 -5.30 33.41 31.37
CA GLU A 454 -4.41 33.20 32.52
C GLU A 454 -3.15 34.08 32.47
N HIS A 455 -2.71 34.44 31.27
CA HIS A 455 -1.49 35.23 31.06
C HIS A 455 -1.77 36.69 30.68
N SER A 456 -3.03 37.10 30.58
CA SER A 456 -3.42 38.49 30.33
C SER A 456 -3.25 39.30 31.62
N SER A 457 -2.60 40.46 31.53
CA SER A 457 -2.41 41.39 32.65
C SER A 457 -3.65 42.26 32.94
N ASP A 458 -4.60 42.36 32.00
CA ASP A 458 -5.81 43.16 32.13
C ASP A 458 -7.03 42.28 32.41
N ALA A 459 -7.54 42.32 33.64
CA ALA A 459 -8.71 41.56 34.10
C ALA A 459 -10.06 42.15 33.67
N CYS A 460 -10.18 42.62 32.42
CA CYS A 460 -11.39 43.31 31.99
C CYS A 460 -12.48 42.36 31.47
N GLU A 461 -12.15 41.35 30.65
CA GLU A 461 -13.14 40.34 30.19
C GLU A 461 -12.44 39.03 29.75
N GLU A 462 -12.91 37.88 30.25
CA GLU A 462 -12.43 36.55 29.82
C GLU A 462 -12.75 36.29 28.34
N LYS A 463 -11.72 35.95 27.55
CA LYS A 463 -11.90 35.61 26.13
C LYS A 463 -12.43 34.19 26.00
N THR A 464 -13.49 34.05 25.20
CA THR A 464 -14.08 32.75 24.87
C THR A 464 -13.38 32.11 23.67
N SER A 465 -13.48 30.78 23.55
CA SER A 465 -12.96 30.03 22.41
C SER A 465 -13.50 30.51 21.06
N ALA A 466 -14.74 31.01 21.02
CA ALA A 466 -15.35 31.61 19.83
C ALA A 466 -14.67 32.92 19.41
N GLN A 467 -14.40 33.81 20.38
CA GLN A 467 -13.73 35.10 20.14
C GLN A 467 -12.27 34.91 19.71
N VAL A 468 -11.58 33.93 20.28
CA VAL A 468 -10.23 33.50 19.88
C VAL A 468 -10.22 33.06 18.41
N ILE A 469 -11.16 32.22 17.99
CA ILE A 469 -11.26 31.75 16.60
C ILE A 469 -11.53 32.92 15.64
N GLU A 470 -12.43 33.83 16.00
CA GLU A 470 -12.76 35.01 15.20
C GLU A 470 -11.55 35.93 15.03
N LYS A 471 -10.82 36.20 16.12
CA LYS A 471 -9.60 37.02 16.08
C LYS A 471 -8.50 36.37 15.25
N VAL A 472 -8.30 35.06 15.34
CA VAL A 472 -7.32 34.33 14.51
C VAL A 472 -7.68 34.39 13.03
N LYS A 473 -8.96 34.26 12.68
CA LYS A 473 -9.44 34.43 11.28
C LYS A 473 -9.17 35.85 10.78
N LEU A 474 -9.38 36.85 11.64
CA LEU A 474 -9.15 38.26 11.32
C LEU A 474 -7.65 38.56 11.14
N LEU A 475 -6.78 38.02 12.00
CA LEU A 475 -5.32 38.15 11.88
C LEU A 475 -4.77 37.48 10.61
N ARG A 476 -5.23 36.27 10.27
CA ARG A 476 -4.85 35.61 8.99
C ARG A 476 -5.32 36.41 7.78
N LYS A 477 -6.47 37.08 7.88
CA LYS A 477 -6.98 37.96 6.83
C LYS A 477 -6.11 39.21 6.70
N LEU A 478 -5.61 39.78 7.79
CA LEU A 478 -4.63 40.88 7.76
C LEU A 478 -3.23 40.45 7.28
N GLU A 479 -2.76 39.24 7.62
CA GLU A 479 -1.50 38.69 7.10
C GLU A 479 -1.51 38.51 5.58
N SER A 480 -2.69 38.31 4.99
CA SER A 480 -2.85 38.24 3.53
C SER A 480 -2.73 39.62 2.83
N VAL A 481 -2.78 40.72 3.59
CA VAL A 481 -2.77 42.11 3.08
C VAL A 481 -1.44 42.82 3.34
N ASN A 482 -0.68 42.48 4.39
CA ASN A 482 0.56 43.18 4.78
C ASN A 482 1.81 42.31 4.63
N LYS A 483 2.17 41.96 3.39
CA LYS A 483 3.41 41.21 3.11
C LYS A 483 4.68 42.06 3.11
N GLU A 484 4.59 43.38 3.28
CA GLU A 484 5.77 44.27 3.28
C GLU A 484 5.68 45.23 4.48
N ASP A 485 6.83 45.49 5.13
CA ASP A 485 7.08 46.52 6.17
C ASP A 485 6.87 46.26 7.67
N ALA A 486 7.09 45.04 8.18
CA ALA A 486 7.28 44.86 9.63
C ALA A 486 8.57 44.12 10.06
N PHE A 487 9.25 43.42 9.14
CA PHE A 487 10.42 42.60 9.48
C PHE A 487 11.76 43.33 9.24
N SER A 488 11.79 44.36 8.39
CA SER A 488 13.02 45.08 8.01
C SER A 488 13.46 46.18 8.99
N LEU A 489 12.58 46.61 9.91
CA LEU A 489 12.86 47.74 10.80
C LEU A 489 13.44 47.34 12.18
N PHE A 490 13.50 46.06 12.52
CA PHE A 490 14.01 45.57 13.80
C PHE A 490 15.49 45.16 13.75
N GLU A 491 15.98 44.63 12.61
CA GLU A 491 17.38 44.20 12.47
C GLU A 491 18.38 45.36 12.44
N LYS A 492 17.93 46.59 12.16
CA LYS A 492 18.83 47.74 11.96
C LYS A 492 19.15 48.56 13.21
N LYS A 493 18.64 48.19 14.40
CA LYS A 493 18.77 49.02 15.62
C LYS A 493 19.52 48.41 16.81
N HIS A 494 20.15 47.23 16.67
CA HIS A 494 20.95 46.64 17.76
C HIS A 494 22.44 46.43 17.46
N ALA A 495 22.96 46.97 16.35
CA ALA A 495 24.39 46.95 16.03
C ALA A 495 25.09 48.27 16.39
N SER A 496 25.25 48.59 17.68
CA SER A 496 26.35 49.44 18.18
C SER A 496 26.44 49.53 19.71
N LYS A 497 27.63 49.17 20.23
CA LYS A 497 28.31 49.52 21.51
C LYS A 497 28.12 48.66 22.79
N GLU A 498 29.16 47.84 23.06
CA GLU A 498 30.08 47.77 24.24
C GLU A 498 29.66 48.44 25.57
N SER A 499 30.00 48.04 26.81
CA SER A 499 30.92 47.08 27.51
C SER A 499 30.38 46.98 28.99
N VAL A 500 30.67 46.02 29.89
CA VAL A 500 31.89 45.77 30.68
C VAL A 500 31.75 44.43 31.47
N ALA A 501 32.83 43.64 31.48
CA ALA A 501 33.33 42.60 32.42
C ALA A 501 32.41 41.59 33.17
N SER A 502 32.54 40.30 32.82
CA SER A 502 33.20 39.24 33.63
C SER A 502 32.98 37.85 32.98
N ALA A 503 34.05 37.06 32.85
CA ALA A 503 34.15 35.76 32.15
C ALA A 503 33.95 34.55 33.13
N PRO A 504 33.88 33.26 32.69
CA PRO A 504 34.07 32.72 31.33
C PRO A 504 33.02 31.71 30.78
N THR A 505 32.86 31.76 29.45
CA THR A 505 32.79 30.67 28.43
C THR A 505 31.80 29.51 28.55
N VAL A 506 30.72 29.56 27.72
CA VAL A 506 30.36 28.51 26.72
C VAL A 506 29.55 29.14 25.57
N ARG A 507 30.03 29.03 24.32
CA ARG A 507 29.28 29.22 23.06
C ARG A 507 29.93 28.34 22.00
N ASP A 508 29.13 27.57 21.25
CA ASP A 508 29.46 27.13 19.88
C ASP A 508 28.13 26.82 19.15
N VAL A 509 27.65 27.70 18.27
CA VAL A 509 27.82 27.78 16.80
C VAL A 509 26.89 26.84 16.03
N SER A 510 25.98 27.46 15.26
CA SER A 510 25.20 26.83 14.20
C SER A 510 26.13 26.44 13.04
N GLU A 511 26.18 25.15 12.74
CA GLU A 511 27.06 24.58 11.70
C GLU A 511 26.50 24.84 10.28
N VAL A 512 27.26 25.59 9.50
CA VAL A 512 27.23 25.52 8.03
C VAL A 512 28.15 24.34 7.64
N PRO A 513 27.75 23.40 6.77
CA PRO A 513 28.59 22.25 6.43
C PRO A 513 29.87 22.71 5.73
N THR A 514 31.01 22.57 6.41
CA THR A 514 32.32 22.86 5.83
C THR A 514 32.67 21.80 4.77
N PRO A 515 33.11 22.19 3.57
CA PRO A 515 33.50 21.24 2.53
C PRO A 515 34.70 20.38 2.96
N TRP A 516 34.72 19.11 2.54
CA TRP A 516 35.79 18.16 2.87
C TRP A 516 37.15 18.60 2.30
N SER A 517 38.16 18.71 3.15
CA SER A 517 39.54 18.92 2.74
C SER A 517 40.13 17.67 2.08
N VAL A 518 41.12 17.86 1.19
CA VAL A 518 41.85 16.77 0.53
C VAL A 518 42.57 15.88 1.57
N GLN A 519 43.06 16.48 2.66
CA GLN A 519 43.72 15.73 3.73
C GLN A 519 42.72 14.89 4.53
N GLU A 520 41.56 15.46 4.88
CA GLU A 520 40.48 14.75 5.59
C GLU A 520 39.95 13.57 4.77
N GLN A 521 39.78 13.80 3.47
CA GLN A 521 39.34 12.77 2.53
C GLN A 521 40.33 11.60 2.47
N LYS A 522 41.64 11.89 2.45
CA LYS A 522 42.68 10.86 2.44
C LYS A 522 42.69 10.03 3.74
N ILE A 523 42.54 10.69 4.89
CA ILE A 523 42.46 10.01 6.20
C ILE A 523 41.20 9.12 6.26
N LEU A 524 40.05 9.61 5.76
CA LEU A 524 38.82 8.82 5.70
C LEU A 524 38.98 7.57 4.82
N GLU A 525 39.63 7.68 3.67
CA GLU A 525 39.89 6.55 2.77
C GLU A 525 40.85 5.52 3.39
N GLU A 526 41.90 5.98 4.06
CA GLU A 526 42.83 5.12 4.80
C GLU A 526 42.13 4.39 5.96
N ALA A 527 41.28 5.10 6.74
CA ALA A 527 40.47 4.54 7.82
C ALA A 527 39.44 3.53 7.30
N LEU A 528 38.79 3.81 6.17
CA LEU A 528 37.84 2.89 5.53
C LEU A 528 38.51 1.60 5.04
N ARG A 529 39.78 1.68 4.61
CA ARG A 529 40.58 0.51 4.24
C ARG A 529 41.03 -0.29 5.47
N LYS A 530 41.37 0.41 6.55
CA LYS A 530 41.81 -0.19 7.83
C LYS A 530 40.67 -0.89 8.58
N TYR A 531 39.46 -0.35 8.50
CA TYR A 531 38.26 -0.91 9.16
C TYR A 531 37.21 -1.40 8.14
N PRO A 532 37.27 -2.68 7.72
CA PRO A 532 36.29 -3.26 6.80
C PRO A 532 34.89 -3.39 7.43
N SER A 533 33.90 -3.76 6.60
CA SER A 533 32.48 -3.81 6.98
C SER A 533 32.15 -4.76 8.14
N ASN A 534 32.99 -5.76 8.41
CA ASN A 534 32.79 -6.73 9.49
C ASN A 534 33.34 -6.26 10.86
N THR A 535 33.89 -5.04 10.94
CA THR A 535 34.46 -4.52 12.19
C THR A 535 33.37 -4.02 13.14
N PRO A 536 33.29 -4.49 14.40
CA PRO A 536 32.37 -3.95 15.39
C PRO A 536 32.72 -2.49 15.74
N GLN A 537 31.70 -1.65 15.88
CA GLN A 537 31.82 -0.19 16.08
C GLN A 537 32.70 0.49 15.02
N ARG A 538 32.61 0.00 13.77
CA ARG A 538 33.37 0.50 12.61
C ARG A 538 33.39 2.02 12.51
N TRP A 539 32.21 2.64 12.61
CA TRP A 539 32.06 4.08 12.39
C TRP A 539 32.61 4.92 13.53
N ASP A 540 32.59 4.41 14.76
CA ASP A 540 33.20 5.07 15.91
C ASP A 540 34.74 5.07 15.80
N LYS A 541 35.32 3.97 15.30
CA LYS A 541 36.76 3.86 15.04
C LYS A 541 37.21 4.74 13.87
N ILE A 542 36.41 4.83 12.81
CA ILE A 542 36.69 5.70 11.66
C ILE A 542 36.63 7.18 12.07
N ALA A 543 35.60 7.58 12.83
CA ALA A 543 35.49 8.95 13.33
C ALA A 543 36.65 9.30 14.30
N GLY A 544 37.13 8.32 15.07
CA GLY A 544 38.30 8.50 15.93
C GLY A 544 39.60 8.80 15.16
N GLU A 545 39.75 8.29 13.93
CA GLU A 545 40.91 8.60 13.06
C GLU A 545 40.73 9.90 12.29
N VAL A 546 39.49 10.22 11.89
CA VAL A 546 39.12 11.50 11.28
C VAL A 546 38.65 12.46 12.37
N SER A 547 39.56 12.78 13.31
CA SER A 547 39.23 13.55 14.53
C SER A 547 38.66 14.96 14.30
N SER A 548 38.66 15.46 13.05
CA SER A 548 38.04 16.72 12.64
C SER A 548 36.57 16.61 12.23
N ARG A 549 36.01 15.40 12.13
CA ARG A 549 34.64 15.14 11.66
C ARG A 549 33.88 14.18 12.56
N THR A 550 32.58 14.39 12.65
CA THR A 550 31.68 13.52 13.41
C THR A 550 31.46 12.18 12.70
N LYS A 551 30.98 11.19 13.46
CA LYS A 551 30.58 9.89 12.95
C LYS A 551 29.51 10.01 11.85
N GLU A 552 28.55 10.89 12.05
CA GLU A 552 27.44 11.17 11.14
C GLU A 552 27.96 11.73 9.80
N GLU A 553 28.91 12.66 9.83
CA GLU A 553 29.54 13.24 8.63
C GLU A 553 30.37 12.21 7.85
N CYS A 554 31.13 11.35 8.54
CA CYS A 554 31.89 10.27 7.91
C CYS A 554 30.98 9.27 7.19
N ILE A 555 29.83 8.93 7.79
CA ILE A 555 28.82 8.05 7.18
C ILE A 555 28.18 8.72 5.96
N ALA A 556 27.81 10.00 6.06
CA ALA A 556 27.21 10.76 4.97
C ALA A 556 28.16 10.82 3.76
N ARG A 557 29.44 11.10 3.99
CA ARG A 557 30.46 11.15 2.95
C ARG A 557 30.70 9.79 2.29
N PHE A 558 30.75 8.71 3.07
CA PHE A 558 30.88 7.36 2.51
C PHE A 558 29.70 6.99 1.59
N LYS A 559 28.46 7.31 1.96
CA LYS A 559 27.28 7.08 1.12
C LYS A 559 27.38 7.82 -0.21
N GLU A 560 27.86 9.07 -0.18
CA GLU A 560 28.09 9.87 -1.39
C GLU A 560 29.15 9.23 -2.30
N LEU A 561 30.27 8.76 -1.74
CA LEU A 561 31.32 8.07 -2.51
C LEU A 561 30.81 6.78 -3.15
N VAL A 562 30.02 5.98 -2.41
CA VAL A 562 29.40 4.76 -2.96
C VAL A 562 28.43 5.09 -4.10
N ALA A 563 27.66 6.17 -3.99
CA ALA A 563 26.78 6.64 -5.05
C ALA A 563 27.58 7.06 -6.30
N ARG A 564 28.68 7.82 -6.13
CA ARG A 564 29.57 8.21 -7.23
C ARG A 564 30.25 7.01 -7.91
N VAL A 565 30.66 5.99 -7.15
CA VAL A 565 31.27 4.77 -7.70
C VAL A 565 30.23 3.93 -8.45
N LYS A 566 29.00 3.83 -7.95
CA LYS A 566 27.88 3.16 -8.65
C LYS A 566 27.52 3.88 -9.95
N ALA A 567 27.47 5.21 -9.93
CA ALA A 567 27.17 6.03 -11.10
C ALA A 567 28.26 5.97 -12.19
N LYS A 568 29.51 5.61 -11.84
CA LYS A 568 30.59 5.36 -12.81
C LYS A 568 30.63 3.93 -13.36
N LYS A 569 29.87 3.00 -12.76
CA LYS A 569 29.79 1.59 -13.17
C LYS A 569 28.55 1.29 -14.01
N GLN A 570 27.57 2.20 -14.01
CA GLN A 570 26.50 2.28 -15.02
C GLN A 570 27.01 3.11 -16.19
#